data_AF-A0A7G8Q2I0-F1
#
_entry.id   AF-A0A7G8Q2I0-F1
#
_cell.length_a   1.000
_cell.length_b   1.000
_cell.length_c   1.000
_cell.angle_alpha   90.00
_cell.angle_beta   90.00
_cell.angle_gamma   90.00
#
_symmetry.space_group_name_H-M   'P 1'
#
loop_
_entity.id
_entity.type
_entity.pdbx_description
1 polymer ?
#
loop_
_entity_poly.entity_id
_entity_poly.type
_entity_poly.pdbx_seq_one_letter_code
_entity_poly.pdbx_strand_id
1 'polypeptide(L)'
;MSGIRFLGPFDGRVAAELPEGFVVGRCEGECTIEQGALIQGVLGRVGKQEWSDSSGHAMTVIVEDFDLDEAGLRNWSTGVE
;
A
#
# COMPACT_ATOMS: atom_id res chain seq x y z
N MET A 1 -6.95 -12.01 -13.83
CA MET A 1 -5.87 -11.91 -12.82
C MET A 1 -6.29 -10.84 -11.84
N SER A 2 -6.58 -11.20 -10.60
CA SER A 2 -6.95 -10.24 -9.55
C SER A 2 -5.65 -9.78 -8.88
N GLY A 3 -5.11 -8.66 -9.32
CA GLY A 3 -3.97 -8.01 -8.67
C GLY A 3 -4.47 -7.02 -7.61
N ILE A 4 -3.65 -6.78 -6.58
CA ILE A 4 -3.94 -5.76 -5.56
C ILE A 4 -3.62 -4.40 -6.16
N ARG A 5 -4.54 -3.45 -6.09
CA ARG A 5 -4.34 -2.14 -6.70
C ARG A 5 -3.54 -1.24 -5.76
N PHE A 6 -2.42 -0.73 -6.23
CA PHE A 6 -1.64 0.27 -5.51
C PHE A 6 -2.28 1.65 -5.63
N LEU A 7 -2.61 2.26 -4.49
CA LEU A 7 -3.35 3.53 -4.43
C LEU A 7 -2.46 4.76 -4.35
N GLY A 8 -1.15 4.57 -4.21
CA GLY A 8 -0.15 5.61 -4.44
C GLY A 8 1.02 5.51 -3.48
N PRO A 9 2.10 6.26 -3.75
CA PRO A 9 2.77 6.98 -2.70
C PRO A 9 2.03 8.30 -2.41
N PHE A 10 1.70 8.56 -1.14
CA PHE A 10 1.23 9.83 -0.58
C PHE A 10 2.30 10.36 0.37
N ASP A 11 3.22 11.19 -0.12
CA ASP A 11 4.30 11.80 0.69
C ASP A 11 5.09 10.76 1.55
N GLY A 12 5.60 9.70 0.91
CA GLY A 12 6.33 8.61 1.58
C GLY A 12 5.46 7.56 2.28
N ARG A 13 4.14 7.78 2.33
CA ARG A 13 3.15 6.79 2.74
C ARG A 13 2.64 6.02 1.54
N VAL A 14 2.21 4.78 1.72
CA VAL A 14 1.68 3.93 0.65
C VAL A 14 0.39 3.24 1.05
N ALA A 15 -0.50 3.05 0.08
CA ALA A 15 -1.74 2.32 0.28
C ALA A 15 -2.00 1.32 -0.85
N ALA A 16 -2.70 0.24 -0.51
CA ALA A 16 -3.09 -0.83 -1.41
C ALA A 16 -4.53 -1.28 -1.13
N GLU A 17 -5.29 -1.58 -2.19
CA GLU A 17 -6.67 -2.05 -2.11
C GLU A 17 -6.74 -3.58 -2.20
N LEU A 18 -7.23 -4.20 -1.13
CA LEU A 18 -7.54 -5.62 -1.04
C LEU A 18 -9.05 -5.84 -1.14
N PRO A 19 -9.52 -7.06 -1.46
CA PRO A 19 -10.93 -7.38 -1.44
C PRO A 19 -11.62 -7.16 -0.09
N GLU A 20 -10.85 -7.25 1.00
CA GLU A 20 -11.33 -7.10 2.39
C GLU A 20 -11.27 -5.66 2.92
N GLY A 21 -10.46 -4.78 2.32
CA GLY A 21 -10.27 -3.40 2.78
C GLY A 21 -9.00 -2.77 2.23
N PHE A 22 -8.44 -1.79 2.94
CA PHE A 22 -7.19 -1.14 2.55
C PHE A 22 -6.03 -1.52 3.48
N VAL A 23 -4.85 -1.71 2.88
CA VAL A 23 -3.58 -1.84 3.60
C VAL A 23 -2.80 -0.55 3.41
N VAL A 24 -2.27 -0.01 4.51
CA VAL A 24 -1.53 1.25 4.51
C VAL A 24 -0.22 1.12 5.25
N GLY A 25 0.76 1.93 4.86
CA GLY A 25 2.06 1.93 5.51
C GLY A 25 3.01 2.96 4.93
N ARG A 26 4.31 2.73 5.11
CA ARG A 26 5.37 3.61 4.59
C ARG A 26 6.43 2.82 3.85
N CYS A 27 7.00 3.41 2.80
CA CYS A 27 8.16 2.80 2.15
C CYS A 27 9.39 2.93 3.05
N GLU A 28 10.15 1.85 3.16
CA GLU A 28 11.51 1.89 3.67
C GLU A 28 12.44 2.22 2.49
N GLY A 29 12.60 3.51 2.20
CA GLY A 29 13.39 4.01 1.08
C GLY A 29 12.55 4.56 -0.07
N GLU A 30 13.02 4.39 -1.30
CA GLU A 30 12.34 4.90 -2.50
C GLU A 30 11.09 4.07 -2.83
N CYS A 31 9.94 4.73 -2.93
CA CYS A 31 8.73 4.11 -3.49
C CYS A 31 8.83 4.12 -5.02
N THR A 32 9.25 3.01 -5.61
CA THR A 32 9.49 2.92 -7.07
C THR A 32 8.27 2.49 -7.87
N ILE A 33 7.18 2.08 -7.22
CA ILE A 33 5.95 1.62 -7.88
C ILE A 33 5.02 2.80 -8.16
N GLU A 34 4.48 2.86 -9.38
CA GLU A 34 3.55 3.92 -9.79
C GLU A 34 2.13 3.69 -9.28
N GLN A 35 1.45 4.79 -8.91
CA GLN A 35 0.04 4.77 -8.53
C GLN A 35 -0.82 4.09 -9.60
N GLY A 36 -1.77 3.25 -9.18
CA GLY A 36 -2.67 2.50 -10.05
C GLY A 36 -2.10 1.19 -10.58
N ALA A 37 -0.82 0.90 -10.35
CA ALA A 37 -0.21 -0.38 -10.69
C ALA A 37 -0.87 -1.55 -9.95
N LEU A 38 -0.85 -2.72 -10.58
CA LEU A 38 -1.19 -3.97 -9.92
C LEU A 38 0.05 -4.53 -9.25
N ILE A 39 -0.06 -4.78 -7.94
CA ILE A 39 1.04 -5.26 -7.11
C ILE A 39 0.75 -6.63 -6.51
N GLN A 40 1.83 -7.31 -6.13
CA GLN A 40 1.85 -8.57 -5.42
C GLN A 40 2.67 -8.42 -4.12
N GLY A 41 2.57 -9.41 -3.23
CA GLY A 41 3.33 -9.43 -1.97
C GLY A 41 2.69 -8.66 -0.82
N VAL A 42 1.52 -8.06 -1.03
CA VAL A 42 0.74 -7.42 0.03
C VAL A 42 0.07 -8.49 0.90
N LEU A 43 0.39 -8.48 2.19
CA LEU A 43 -0.16 -9.37 3.20
C LEU A 43 -1.07 -8.56 4.14
N GLY A 44 -2.21 -9.12 4.52
CA GLY A 44 -3.12 -8.56 5.53
C GLY A 44 -2.56 -8.70 6.95
N ARG A 45 -1.42 -8.05 7.21
CA ARG A 45 -0.79 -7.98 8.54
C ARG A 45 0.15 -6.79 8.64
N VAL A 46 0.29 -6.24 9.84
CA VAL A 46 1.30 -5.21 10.14
C VAL A 46 2.73 -5.73 10.02
N GLY A 47 3.68 -4.82 9.76
CA GLY A 47 5.11 -5.09 9.70
C GLY A 47 5.73 -4.97 8.31
N LYS A 48 7.01 -5.35 8.21
CA LYS A 48 7.80 -5.24 7.00
C LYS A 48 7.35 -6.24 5.93
N GLN A 49 7.12 -5.73 4.72
CA GLN A 49 6.69 -6.49 3.56
C GLN A 49 7.42 -6.01 2.31
N GLU A 50 7.50 -6.88 1.32
CA GLU A 50 8.02 -6.53 -0.01
C GLU A 50 6.85 -6.54 -0.99
N TRP A 51 6.63 -5.41 -1.65
CA TRP A 51 5.59 -5.26 -2.67
C TRP A 51 6.27 -5.10 -4.03
N SER A 52 5.71 -5.73 -5.05
CA SER A 52 6.27 -5.70 -6.40
C SER A 52 5.20 -5.58 -7.47
N ASP A 53 5.50 -4.88 -8.56
CA ASP A 53 4.62 -4.75 -9.73
C ASP A 53 4.99 -5.77 -10.83
N SER A 54 4.16 -5.86 -11.87
CA SER A 54 4.42 -6.74 -13.03
C SER A 54 5.61 -6.29 -13.89
N SER A 55 6.08 -5.06 -13.72
CA SER A 55 7.20 -4.48 -14.45
C SER A 55 8.55 -4.85 -13.85
N GLY A 56 8.56 -5.49 -12.68
CA GLY A 56 9.76 -5.89 -11.95
C GLY A 56 10.27 -4.85 -10.95
N HIS A 57 9.50 -3.77 -10.70
CA HIS A 57 9.78 -2.85 -9.61
C HIS A 57 9.39 -3.49 -8.28
N ALA A 58 10.24 -3.38 -7.28
CA ALA A 58 9.98 -3.86 -5.93
C ALA A 58 10.33 -2.78 -4.91
N MET A 59 9.52 -2.69 -3.86
CA MET A 59 9.74 -1.77 -2.74
C MET A 59 9.48 -2.46 -1.42
N THR A 60 10.20 -2.02 -0.40
CA THR A 60 9.97 -2.45 0.98
C THR A 60 8.95 -1.53 1.63
N VAL A 61 7.87 -2.08 2.17
CA VAL A 61 6.81 -1.36 2.87
C VAL A 61 6.74 -1.82 4.31
N ILE A 62 6.76 -0.87 5.25
CA ILE A 62 6.39 -1.11 6.64
C ILE A 62 4.89 -0.85 6.75
N VAL A 63 4.11 -1.93 6.77
CA VAL A 63 2.66 -1.86 6.95
C VAL A 63 2.34 -1.45 8.39
N GLU A 64 1.56 -0.38 8.51
CA GLU A 64 1.15 0.22 9.77
C GLU A 64 -0.24 -0.24 10.18
N ASP A 65 -1.13 -0.41 9.20
CA ASP A 65 -2.51 -0.87 9.40
C ASP A 65 -2.99 -1.67 8.18
N PHE A 66 -3.93 -2.59 8.41
CA PHE A 66 -4.58 -3.40 7.40
C PHE A 66 -6.05 -3.55 7.77
N ASP A 67 -6.93 -3.64 6.76
CA ASP A 67 -8.38 -3.71 6.94
C ASP A 67 -9.04 -2.35 7.25
N LEU A 68 -8.43 -1.25 6.80
CA LEU A 68 -9.10 0.06 6.86
C LEU A 68 -10.27 0.11 5.88
N ASP A 69 -11.34 0.80 6.28
CA ASP A 69 -12.41 1.24 5.38
C ASP A 69 -12.03 2.53 4.62
N GLU A 70 -12.89 2.97 3.70
CA GLU A 70 -12.65 4.17 2.88
C GLU A 70 -12.44 5.45 3.72
N ALA A 71 -13.15 5.60 4.84
CA ALA A 71 -12.98 6.74 5.74
C ALA A 71 -11.65 6.64 6.49
N GLY A 72 -11.29 5.44 6.95
CA GLY A 72 -9.99 5.15 7.55
C GLY A 72 -8.83 5.50 6.61
N LEU A 73 -8.88 5.04 5.35
CA LEU A 73 -7.90 5.38 4.32
C LEU A 73 -7.81 6.89 4.07
N ARG A 74 -8.95 7.58 3.99
CA ARG A 74 -8.99 9.04 3.78
C ARG A 74 -8.33 9.79 4.93
N ASN A 75 -8.67 9.44 6.17
CA ASN A 75 -8.11 10.08 7.36
C ASN A 75 -6.60 9.85 7.42
N TRP A 76 -6.17 8.60 7.19
CA TRP A 76 -4.76 8.24 7.15
C TRP A 76 -3.98 8.94 6.02
N SER A 77 -4.53 9.05 4.81
CA SER A 77 -3.86 9.69 3.67
C SER A 77 -3.77 11.21 3.77
N THR A 78 -4.71 11.85 4.49
CA THR A 78 -4.73 13.31 4.69
C THR A 78 -4.13 13.76 6.01
N GLY A 79 -3.80 12.82 6.91
CA GLY A 79 -3.23 13.11 8.23
C GLY A 79 -4.20 13.83 9.17
N VAL A 80 -5.50 13.73 8.91
CA VAL A 80 -6.55 14.24 9.80
C VAL A 80 -6.97 13.11 10.73
N GLU A 81 -6.84 13.34 12.04
CA GLU A 81 -7.33 12.45 13.10
C GLU A 81 -8.83 12.68 13.35
#